data_AF-A0A6P2FUQ1-F1
#
_entry.id   AF-A0A6P2FUQ1-F1
#
_cell.length_a   1.000
_cell.length_b   1.000
_cell.length_c   1.000
_cell.angle_alpha   90.00
_cell.angle_beta   90.00
_cell.angle_gamma   90.00
#
_symmetry.space_group_name_H-M   'P 1'
#
loop_
_entity.id
_entity.type
_entity.pdbx_description
1 polymer ?
#
loop_
_entity_poly.entity_id
_entity_poly.type
_entity_poly.pdbx_seq_one_letter_code
_entity_poly.pdbx_strand_id
1 'polypeptide(L)' 'MTSLTVILSMLPAAMGFGAGSENNEPLAVAIIGGMVSSTLLRLVVVPAAYSLSGRRVTA' A
#
# COMPACT_ATOMS: atom_id res chain seq x y z
N MET A 1 -3.43 -6.91 -9.47
CA MET A 1 -3.22 -5.91 -10.53
C MET A 1 -2.48 -4.69 -9.99
N THR A 2 -3.03 -3.98 -8.99
CA THR A 2 -2.48 -2.71 -8.47
C THR A 2 -1.08 -2.79 -7.83
N SER A 3 -0.78 -3.83 -7.03
CA SER A 3 0.54 -3.94 -6.37
C SER A 3 1.70 -4.11 -7.35
N LEU A 4 1.51 -4.87 -8.43
CA LEU A 4 2.53 -5.05 -9.47
C LEU A 4 2.82 -3.73 -10.20
N THR A 5 1.78 -2.95 -10.52
CA THR A 5 1.92 -1.63 -11.15
C THR A 5 2.68 -0.64 -10.25
N VAL A 6 2.41 -0.66 -8.95
CA VAL A 6 3.10 0.19 -7.96
C VAL A 6 4.57 -0.18 -7.85
N ILE A 7 4.87 -1.47 -7.75
CA ILE A 7 6.25 -1.97 -7.66
C ILE A 7 7.04 -1.56 -8.92
N LEU A 8 6.45 -1.72 -10.11
CA LEU A 8 7.05 -1.28 -11.37
C LEU A 8 7.20 0.25 -11.47
N SER A 9 6.24 1.01 -10.95
CA SER A 9 6.25 2.48 -10.95
C SER A 9 7.30 3.07 -10.01
N MET A 10 7.61 2.41 -8.88
CA MET A 10 8.61 2.87 -7.92
C MET A 10 10.00 2.26 -8.14
N LEU A 11 10.12 1.25 -9.00
CA LEU A 11 11.39 0.62 -9.37
C LEU A 11 12.49 1.63 -9.77
N PRO A 12 12.25 2.65 -10.62
CA PRO A 12 13.28 3.64 -10.96
C PRO A 12 13.61 4.59 -9.80
N ALA A 13 12.64 4.92 -8.94
CA ALA A 13 12.85 5.75 -7.75
C ALA A 13 13.65 5.00 -6.67
N ALA A 14 13.46 3.69 -6.56
CA ALA A 14 14.20 2.81 -5.64
C ALA A 14 15.61 2.46 -6.12
N MET A 15 15.89 2.55 -7.42
CA MET A 15 17.25 2.38 -7.97
C MET A 15 18.13 3.63 -7.79
N GLY A 16 17.61 4.73 -7.25
CA GLY A 16 18.43 5.87 -6.83
C GLY A 16 19.14 6.63 -7.97
N PHE A 17 18.71 6.46 -9.23
CA PHE A 17 19.31 7.13 -10.37
C PHE A 17 18.80 8.59 -10.50
N GLY A 18 19.44 9.51 -9.78
CA GLY A 18 19.22 10.96 -9.91
C GLY A 18 19.77 11.74 -8.72
N ALA A 19 20.32 12.94 -8.97
CA ALA A 19 20.85 13.82 -7.92
C ALA A 19 19.76 14.11 -6.85
N GLY A 20 20.03 13.79 -5.58
CA GLY A 20 19.05 13.83 -4.49
C GLY A 20 18.39 12.47 -4.15
N SER A 21 18.91 11.37 -4.69
CA SER A 21 18.45 10.00 -4.41
C SER A 21 18.53 9.58 -2.95
N GLU A 22 19.46 10.15 -2.17
CA GLU A 22 19.58 9.92 -0.73
C GLU A 22 18.28 10.13 0.06
N ASN A 23 17.41 11.05 -0.39
CA ASN A 23 16.13 11.35 0.25
C ASN A 23 14.94 10.62 -0.40
N ASN A 24 15.03 10.38 -1.71
CA ASN A 24 13.93 9.76 -2.47
C ASN A 24 13.90 8.23 -2.32
N GLU A 25 15.04 7.60 -2.14
CA GLU A 25 15.18 6.16 -1.94
C GLU A 25 14.46 5.67 -0.66
N PRO A 26 14.68 6.26 0.55
CA PRO A 26 13.94 5.86 1.74
C PRO A 26 12.45 6.20 1.67
N LEU A 27 12.07 7.28 0.98
CA LEU A 27 10.67 7.66 0.78
C LEU A 27 9.92 6.62 -0.09
N ALA A 28 10.55 6.15 -1.16
CA ALA A 28 10.00 5.10 -2.03
C ALA A 28 9.80 3.79 -1.24
N VAL A 29 10.78 3.39 -0.43
CA VAL A 29 10.68 2.19 0.43
C VAL A 29 9.55 2.32 1.44
N ALA A 30 9.38 3.48 2.09
CA ALA A 30 8.30 3.73 3.03
C ALA A 30 6.91 3.62 2.38
N ILE A 31 6.75 4.13 1.16
CA ILE A 31 5.49 4.05 0.41
C ILE A 31 5.17 2.61 0.04
N ILE A 32 6.14 1.83 -0.44
CA ILE A 32 5.95 0.41 -0.77
C ILE A 32 5.53 -0.38 0.48
N GLY A 33 6.24 -0.21 1.59
CA GLY A 33 5.90 -0.87 2.86
C GLY A 33 4.52 -0.47 3.40
N GLY A 34 4.17 0.81 3.30
CA GLY A 34 2.86 1.34 3.67
C GLY A 34 1.73 0.77 2.80
N MET A 35 1.98 0.56 1.51
CA MET A 35 0.99 0.00 0.60
C MET A 35 0.75 -1.49 0.83
N VAL A 36 1.80 -2.26 1.10
CA VAL A 36 1.67 -3.66 1.51
C VAL A 36 0.87 -3.76 2.81
N SER A 37 1.21 -2.94 3.79
CA SER A 37 0.50 -2.90 5.08
C SER A 37 -0.97 -2.50 4.92
N SER A 38 -1.26 -1.49 4.09
CA SER A 38 -2.62 -1.05 3.78
C SER A 38 -3.42 -2.13 3.05
N THR A 39 -2.79 -2.92 2.18
CA THR A 39 -3.45 -4.04 1.49
C THR A 39 -3.80 -5.16 2.46
N LEU A 40 -2.89 -5.51 3.37
CA LEU A 40 -3.14 -6.48 4.45
C LEU A 40 -4.24 -6.00 5.39
N LEU A 41 -4.18 -4.74 5.83
CA LEU A 41 -5.22 -4.12 6.63
C LEU A 41 -6.55 -4.17 5.88
N ARG A 42 -6.58 -3.84 4.59
CA ARG A 42 -7.82 -3.85 3.80
C ARG A 42 -8.41 -5.27 3.71
N LEU A 43 -7.58 -6.31 3.56
CA LEU A 43 -8.04 -7.70 3.56
C LEU A 43 -8.65 -8.15 4.91
N VAL A 44 -8.29 -7.54 6.03
CA VAL A 44 -8.82 -7.88 7.37
C VAL A 44 -9.93 -6.93 7.81
N VAL A 45 -9.71 -5.63 7.66
CA VAL A 45 -10.61 -4.55 8.07
C VAL A 45 -11.86 -4.51 7.19
N VAL A 46 -11.76 -4.72 5.87
CA VAL A 46 -12.94 -4.71 5.00
C VAL A 46 -13.93 -5.83 5.35
N PRO A 47 -13.53 -7.12 5.51
CA PRO A 47 -14.47 -8.16 5.92
C PRO A 47 -14.93 -7.99 7.37
N ALA A 48 -14.08 -7.52 8.29
CA ALA A 48 -14.50 -7.22 9.66
C ALA A 48 -15.56 -6.10 9.70
N ALA A 49 -15.34 -5.03 8.92
CA ALA A 49 -16.29 -3.93 8.78
C ALA A 49 -17.59 -4.39 8.09
N TYR A 50 -17.51 -5.23 7.07
CA TYR A 50 -18.69 -5.83 6.43
C TYR A 50 -19.45 -6.77 7.37
N SER A 51 -18.78 -7.57 8.20
CA SER A 51 -19.41 -8.42 9.21
C SER A 51 -20.12 -7.57 10.27
N LEU A 52 -19.51 -6.46 10.70
CA LEU A 52 -20.09 -5.54 11.68
C LEU A 52 -21.27 -4.73 11.09
N SER A 53 -21.15 -4.29 9.83
CA SER A 53 -22.18 -3.53 9.11
C SER A 53 -23.35 -4.41 8.66
N GLY A 54 -23.06 -5.65 8.23
CA GLY A 54 -24.07 -6.66 7.89
C GLY A 54 -24.97 -7.03 9.08
N ARG A 55 -24.46 -6.95 10.33
CA ARG A 55 -25.28 -7.08 11.54
C ARG A 55 -26.24 -5.91 11.79
N ARG A 56 -26.04 -4.75 11.15
CA ARG A 56 -26.87 -3.54 11.35
C ARG A 56 -27.89 -3.29 10.24
N VAL A 57 -27.76 -3.94 9.09
CA VAL A 57 -28.70 -3.76 7.96
C VAL A 57 -29.91 -4.71 8.03
N THR A 58 -29.87 -5.74 8.88
CA THR A 58 -30.99 -6.71 9.04
C THR A 58 -31.78 -6.56 10.34
N ALA A 59 -31.64 -5.45 11.08
CA ALA A 59 -32.37 -5.19 12.32
C ALA A 59 -33.27 -3.95 12.18
#